data_AF-A0A0A1DRE9-F1
#
_entry.id   AF-A0A0A1DRE9-F1
#
_cell.length_a   1.000
_cell.length_b   1.000
_cell.length_c   1.000
_cell.angle_alpha   90.00
_cell.angle_beta   90.00
_cell.angle_gamma   90.00
#
_symmetry.space_group_name_H-M   'P 1'
#
loop_
_entity.id
_entity.type
_entity.pdbx_description
1 polymer ?
#
loop_
_entity_poly.entity_id
_entity_poly.type
_entity_poly.pdbx_seq_one_letter_code
_entity_poly.pdbx_strand_id
1 'polypeptide(L)'
;MDFLRDNGQDHGCYSNRFVRSIDLDGNELDESYNLGHWRSLDLLERWAESHPTHLRIFVTFFRVVTGLEKLRLYHEVSVSDGRDQTFEYINCHPATGMLRDARVPVAG
;
A
#
# COMPACT_ATOMS: atom_id res chain seq x y z
N MET A 1 6.98 2.55 6.10
CA MET A 1 5.86 1.76 5.54
C MET A 1 5.56 0.50 6.35
N ASP A 2 6.42 0.17 7.32
CA ASP A 2 6.32 -1.03 8.17
C ASP A 2 5.03 -1.09 8.99
N PHE A 3 4.57 0.05 9.52
CA PHE A 3 3.33 0.09 10.30
C PHE A 3 2.15 -0.54 9.56
N LEU A 4 1.92 -0.15 8.29
CA LEU A 4 0.83 -0.71 7.48
C LEU A 4 1.08 -2.16 7.07
N ARG A 5 2.33 -2.60 6.94
CA ARG A 5 2.67 -4.00 6.69
C ARG A 5 2.29 -4.87 7.89
N ASP A 6 2.66 -4.42 9.08
CA ASP A 6 2.63 -5.23 10.31
C ASP A 6 1.32 -5.08 11.09
N ASN A 7 0.63 -3.93 10.97
CA ASN A 7 -0.59 -3.59 11.72
C ASN A 7 -1.75 -3.19 10.79
N GLY A 8 -1.59 -3.31 9.48
CA GLY A 8 -2.58 -2.81 8.51
C GLY A 8 -3.97 -3.44 8.64
N GLN A 9 -4.05 -4.67 9.14
CA GLN A 9 -5.30 -5.42 9.30
C GLN A 9 -6.32 -4.64 10.14
N ASP A 10 -5.90 -4.10 11.28
CA ASP A 10 -6.76 -3.35 12.20
C ASP A 10 -7.22 -2.00 11.63
N HIS A 11 -6.54 -1.51 10.59
CA HIS A 11 -6.85 -0.27 9.89
C HIS A 11 -7.54 -0.49 8.54
N GLY A 12 -7.91 -1.74 8.21
CA GLY A 12 -8.54 -2.10 6.95
C GLY A 12 -7.62 -2.02 5.72
N CYS A 13 -6.30 -2.01 5.94
CA CYS A 13 -5.32 -2.21 4.89
C CYS A 13 -5.04 -3.72 4.73
N TYR A 14 -5.66 -4.34 3.73
CA TYR A 14 -5.55 -5.78 3.44
C TYR A 14 -4.12 -6.20 3.06
N SER A 15 -3.42 -5.36 2.31
CA SER A 15 -2.05 -5.64 1.91
C SER A 15 -1.30 -4.33 1.71
N ASN A 16 -0.12 -4.21 2.29
CA ASN A 16 0.75 -3.06 2.11
C ASN A 16 2.13 -3.50 1.66
N ARG A 17 2.54 -3.06 0.47
CA ARG A 17 3.89 -3.32 -0.06
C ARG A 17 4.61 -2.01 -0.28
N PHE A 18 5.85 -1.93 0.17
CA PHE A 18 6.77 -0.88 -0.24
C PHE A 18 7.81 -1.54 -1.13
N VAL A 19 7.78 -1.19 -2.41
CA VAL A 19 8.56 -1.88 -3.45
C VAL A 19 9.53 -0.93 -4.10
N ARG A 20 10.63 -1.48 -4.60
CA ARG A 20 11.63 -0.77 -5.40
C ARG A 20 11.59 -1.31 -6.82
N SER A 21 11.61 -0.42 -7.80
CA SER A 21 11.67 -0.82 -9.21
C SER A 21 13.01 -1.50 -9.47
N ILE A 22 13.00 -2.52 -10.34
CA ILE A 22 14.19 -3.26 -10.76
C ILE A 22 14.19 -3.37 -12.29
N ASP A 23 15.37 -3.51 -12.88
CA ASP A 23 15.49 -3.98 -14.27
C ASP A 23 15.25 -5.50 -14.38
N LEU A 24 15.36 -6.04 -15.59
CA LEU A 24 15.13 -7.47 -15.85
C LEU A 24 16.19 -8.39 -15.22
N ASP A 25 17.36 -7.86 -14.90
CA ASP A 25 18.45 -8.60 -14.25
C ASP A 25 18.35 -8.53 -12.72
N GLY A 26 17.37 -7.79 -12.19
CA GLY A 26 17.15 -7.62 -10.76
C GLY A 26 17.97 -6.49 -10.13
N ASN A 27 18.59 -5.63 -10.93
CA ASN A 27 19.30 -4.47 -10.40
C ASN A 27 18.29 -3.39 -9.98
N GLU A 28 18.50 -2.83 -8.80
CA GLU A 28 17.63 -1.80 -8.25
C GLU A 28 17.73 -0.48 -9.02
N LEU A 29 16.57 0.12 -9.28
CA LEU A 29 16.44 1.46 -9.83
C LEU A 29 16.12 2.45 -8.70
N ASP A 30 16.44 3.74 -8.91
CA ASP A 30 16.11 4.82 -7.97
C ASP A 30 14.66 5.29 -8.13
N GLU A 31 13.74 4.33 -8.05
CA GLU A 31 12.31 4.51 -8.06
C GLU A 31 11.66 3.53 -7.07
N SER A 32 10.73 4.03 -6.26
CA SER A 32 10.01 3.21 -5.29
C SER A 32 8.58 3.71 -5.15
N TYR A 33 7.68 2.81 -4.77
CA TYR A 33 6.28 3.16 -4.57
C TYR A 33 5.62 2.25 -3.52
N ASN A 34 4.49 2.73 -3.02
CA ASN A 34 3.61 1.94 -2.18
C ASN A 34 2.52 1.31 -3.05
N LEU A 35 2.25 0.03 -2.83
CA LEU A 35 1.09 -0.67 -3.35
C LEU A 35 0.23 -1.12 -2.16
N GLY A 36 -0.79 -0.34 -1.86
CA GLY A 36 -1.72 -0.57 -0.75
C GLY A 36 -3.10 -1.01 -1.24
N HIS A 37 -3.55 -2.18 -0.78
CA HIS A 37 -4.93 -2.63 -0.96
C HIS A 37 -5.72 -2.33 0.30
N TRP A 38 -6.79 -1.55 0.16
CA TRP A 38 -7.61 -1.08 1.26
C TRP A 38 -9.04 -1.58 1.12
N ARG A 39 -9.69 -1.80 2.25
CA ARG A 39 -11.10 -2.17 2.31
C ARG A 39 -12.01 -1.10 1.72
N SER A 40 -11.65 0.17 1.90
CA SER A 40 -12.40 1.30 1.37
C SER A 40 -11.50 2.54 1.31
N LEU A 41 -11.91 3.51 0.49
CA LEU A 41 -11.20 4.77 0.34
C LEU A 41 -11.21 5.59 1.65
N ASP A 42 -12.31 5.57 2.40
CA ASP A 42 -12.41 6.32 3.66
C ASP A 42 -11.44 5.80 4.75
N LEU A 43 -11.10 4.50 4.74
CA LEU A 43 -10.13 3.95 5.68
C LEU A 43 -8.70 4.36 5.33
N LEU A 44 -8.39 4.45 4.03
CA LEU A 44 -7.13 5.04 3.56
C LEU A 44 -7.05 6.52 3.97
N GLU A 45 -8.10 7.30 3.72
CA GLU A 45 -8.17 8.73 4.08
C GLU A 45 -7.96 8.95 5.58
N ARG A 46 -8.71 8.21 6.43
CA ARG A 46 -8.56 8.28 7.89
C ARG A 46 -7.13 7.97 8.34
N TRP A 47 -6.50 6.95 7.76
CA TRP A 47 -5.12 6.62 8.11
C TRP A 47 -4.15 7.75 7.67
N ALA A 48 -4.31 8.25 6.46
CA ALA A 48 -3.44 9.30 5.91
C ALA A 48 -3.58 10.63 6.68
N GLU A 49 -4.79 11.03 7.06
CA GLU A 49 -5.03 12.31 7.73
C GLU A 49 -4.68 12.31 9.22
N SER A 50 -4.66 11.15 9.88
CA SER A 50 -4.54 11.07 11.35
C SER A 50 -3.33 10.31 11.85
N HIS A 51 -2.76 9.39 11.08
CA HIS A 51 -1.72 8.52 11.61
C HIS A 51 -0.37 9.25 11.70
N PRO A 52 0.34 9.23 12.85
CA PRO A 52 1.58 9.99 13.04
C PRO A 52 2.66 9.70 12.00
N THR A 53 2.71 8.48 11.48
CA THR A 53 3.69 8.10 10.45
C THR A 53 3.47 8.85 9.13
N HIS A 54 2.22 9.01 8.69
CA HIS A 54 1.92 9.75 7.46
C HIS A 54 2.02 11.26 7.69
N LEU A 55 1.48 11.76 8.81
CA LEU A 55 1.59 13.17 9.18
C LEU A 55 3.04 13.65 9.28
N ARG A 56 3.95 12.83 9.82
CA ARG A 56 5.38 13.16 9.84
C ARG A 56 5.97 13.31 8.43
N ILE A 57 5.62 12.43 7.49
CA ILE A 57 6.06 12.52 6.10
C ILE A 57 5.50 13.79 5.46
N PHE A 58 4.20 14.04 5.63
CA PHE A 58 3.51 15.21 5.09
C PHE A 58 4.13 16.52 5.60
N VAL A 59 4.31 16.65 6.92
CA VAL A 59 4.94 17.83 7.53
C VAL A 59 6.40 17.99 7.05
N THR A 60 7.17 16.91 6.97
CA THR A 60 8.54 16.95 6.45
C THR A 60 8.57 17.41 5.00
N PHE A 61 7.67 16.90 4.14
CA PHE A 61 7.57 17.32 2.75
C PHE A 61 7.38 18.84 2.63
N PHE A 62 6.41 19.42 3.34
CA PHE A 62 6.19 20.88 3.32
C PHE A 62 7.37 21.70 3.84
N ARG A 63 8.22 21.14 4.71
CA ARG A 63 9.43 21.83 5.19
C ARG A 63 10.55 21.89 4.14
N VAL A 64 10.63 20.90 3.25
CA VAL A 64 11.76 20.76 2.32
C VAL A 64 11.40 20.98 0.85
N VAL A 65 10.11 21.05 0.52
CA VAL A 65 9.60 21.06 -0.87
C VAL A 65 10.22 22.15 -1.74
N THR A 66 10.53 23.32 -1.19
CA THR A 66 11.14 24.43 -1.93
C THR A 66 12.59 24.17 -2.35
N GLY A 67 13.27 23.21 -1.71
CA GLY A 67 14.63 22.79 -2.06
C GLY A 67 14.70 21.51 -2.90
N LEU A 68 13.55 20.91 -3.25
CA LEU A 68 13.49 19.69 -4.05
C LEU A 68 13.42 20.04 -5.54
N GLU A 69 14.54 19.88 -6.25
CA GLU A 69 14.59 20.19 -7.69
C GLU A 69 14.37 18.96 -8.59
N LYS A 70 14.82 17.78 -8.15
CA LYS A 70 14.86 16.56 -8.98
C LYS A 70 13.96 15.43 -8.47
N LEU A 71 13.49 15.53 -7.22
CA LEU A 71 12.62 14.51 -6.64
C LEU A 71 11.24 14.56 -7.31
N ARG A 72 10.73 13.39 -7.72
CA ARG A 72 9.41 13.25 -8.33
C ARG A 72 8.53 12.42 -7.38
N LEU A 73 7.43 13.01 -6.92
CA LEU A 73 6.44 12.35 -6.08
C LEU A 73 5.08 12.41 -6.79
N TYR A 74 4.36 11.30 -6.77
CA TYR A 74 2.99 11.21 -7.27
C TYR A 74 2.28 10.03 -6.58
N HIS A 75 0.96 9.99 -6.71
CA HIS A 75 0.16 8.81 -6.38
C HIS A 75 -0.92 8.60 -7.42
N GLU A 76 -1.43 7.38 -7.49
CA GLU A 76 -2.66 7.03 -8.19
C GLU A 76 -3.52 6.21 -7.22
N VAL A 77 -4.82 6.49 -7.20
CA VAL A 77 -5.78 5.82 -6.32
C VAL A 77 -6.97 5.43 -7.16
N SER A 78 -7.34 4.16 -7.11
CA SER A 78 -8.45 3.57 -7.87
C SER A 78 -9.40 2.81 -6.96
N VAL A 79 -10.68 2.80 -7.32
CA VAL A 79 -11.71 1.93 -6.74
C VAL A 79 -12.31 1.08 -7.85
N SER A 80 -12.79 -0.12 -7.54
CA SER A 80 -13.36 -1.06 -8.52
C SER A 80 -14.53 -1.83 -7.95
N ASP A 81 -15.47 -2.22 -8.82
CA ASP A 81 -16.56 -3.13 -8.46
C ASP A 81 -16.01 -4.53 -8.16
N GLY A 82 -16.67 -5.28 -7.27
CA GLY A 82 -16.21 -6.61 -6.89
C GLY A 82 -16.13 -7.62 -8.05
N ARG A 83 -16.91 -7.40 -9.13
CA ARG A 83 -16.86 -8.22 -10.34
C ARG A 83 -15.65 -7.94 -11.24
N ASP A 84 -15.05 -6.76 -11.09
CA ASP A 84 -13.93 -6.28 -11.91
C ASP A 84 -12.59 -6.48 -11.17
N GLN A 85 -12.58 -7.37 -10.17
CA GLN A 85 -11.41 -7.71 -9.35
C GLN A 85 -11.10 -9.20 -9.49
N THR A 86 -9.81 -9.52 -9.64
CA THR A 86 -9.32 -10.91 -9.64
C THR A 86 -8.06 -10.98 -8.81
N PHE A 87 -8.03 -11.88 -7.83
CA PHE A 87 -6.89 -12.11 -6.94
C PHE A 87 -6.56 -13.60 -6.89
N GLU A 88 -5.58 -14.03 -7.69
CA GLU A 88 -5.16 -15.43 -7.80
C GLU A 88 -3.78 -15.66 -7.18
N TYR A 89 -3.60 -16.83 -6.58
CA TYR A 89 -2.38 -17.20 -5.88
C TYR A 89 -2.05 -18.67 -6.14
N ILE A 90 -0.80 -18.96 -6.47
CA ILE A 90 -0.27 -20.32 -6.67
C ILE A 90 0.90 -20.50 -5.72
N ASN A 91 0.84 -21.51 -4.84
CA ASN A 91 1.89 -21.85 -3.88
C ASN A 91 2.42 -20.66 -3.05
N CYS A 92 1.56 -19.68 -2.76
CA CYS A 92 1.92 -18.51 -1.95
C CYS A 92 1.78 -18.83 -0.46
N HIS A 93 2.57 -18.15 0.36
CA HIS A 93 2.40 -18.17 1.81
C HIS A 93 1.00 -17.61 2.20
N PRO A 94 0.35 -18.11 3.28
CA PRO A 94 -1.02 -17.69 3.63
C PRO A 94 -1.22 -16.19 3.88
N ALA A 95 -0.15 -15.46 4.22
CA ALA A 95 -0.21 -14.01 4.45
C ALA A 95 0.03 -13.17 3.17
N THR A 96 0.16 -13.79 1.99
CA THR A 96 0.49 -13.07 0.75
C THR A 96 -0.73 -12.33 0.18
N GLY A 97 -0.58 -11.02 -0.01
CA GLY A 97 -1.59 -10.20 -0.69
C GLY A 97 -2.92 -10.20 0.05
N MET A 98 -3.98 -10.56 -0.66
CA MET A 98 -5.36 -10.58 -0.17
C MET A 98 -5.69 -11.88 0.58
N LEU A 99 -4.80 -12.89 0.55
CA LEU A 99 -5.00 -14.16 1.27
C LEU A 99 -5.12 -13.97 2.78
N ARG A 100 -4.36 -13.03 3.37
CA ARG A 100 -4.29 -12.81 4.83
C ARG A 100 -5.67 -12.59 5.45
N ASP A 101 -6.51 -11.78 4.78
CA ASP A 101 -7.79 -11.31 5.32
C ASP A 101 -8.99 -11.89 4.55
N ALA A 102 -8.74 -12.78 3.58
CA ALA A 102 -9.80 -13.46 2.84
C ALA A 102 -10.65 -14.30 3.80
N ARG A 103 -11.97 -14.12 3.73
CA ARG A 103 -12.90 -14.96 4.51
C ARG A 103 -13.06 -16.30 3.81
N VAL A 104 -12.69 -17.37 4.51
CA VAL A 104 -12.98 -18.73 4.05
C VAL A 104 -14.50 -18.93 4.06
N PRO A 105 -15.12 -19.36 2.95
CA PRO A 105 -16.53 -19.71 2.96
C PRO A 105 -16.80 -20.78 4.02
N VAL A 106 -17.82 -20.58 4.85
CA VAL A 106 -18.27 -21.62 5.77
C VAL A 106 -18.83 -22.75 4.92
N ALA A 107 -18.25 -23.94 5.02
CA ALA A 107 -18.84 -25.13 4.43
C ALA A 107 -20.19 -25.38 5.12
N GLY A 108 -21.27 -25.32 4.33
CA GLY A 108 -22.60 -25.73 4.77
C GLY A 108 -22.72 -27.23 4.94
#